data_AF-A0A1R3W553-F1
#
_entry.id   AF-A0A1R3W553-F1
#
_cell.length_a   1.000
_cell.length_b   1.000
_cell.length_c   1.000
_cell.angle_alpha   90.00
_cell.angle_beta   90.00
_cell.angle_gamma   90.00
#
_symmetry.space_group_name_H-M   'P 1'
#
loop_
_entity.id
_entity.type
_entity.pdbx_description
1 polymer ?
#
loop_
_entity_poly.entity_id
_entity_poly.type
_entity_poly.pdbx_seq_one_letter_code
_entity_poly.pdbx_strand_id
1 'polypeptide(L)'
;MSAEARLIKKYPNRRLYDTEESRYVTMVDVQKLVRENMPVKVVDSQSGEDITRGILIQIITEQETGGEPLFTTDMLLRFIRFYDEAVHEAFSGYLDHSLKFFADQQRDFNQRMGEIVGGKAAWDMAEMTRRNMSFWQDMQSEFFRAAGLAGKPDDKSKPEDDK
;
A
#
# COMPACT_ATOMS: atom_id res chain seq x y z
N MET A 1 4.52 2.20 -21.72
CA MET A 1 3.40 2.92 -22.35
C MET A 1 2.97 3.98 -21.36
N SER A 2 3.11 5.26 -21.69
CA SER A 2 2.61 6.32 -20.80
C SER A 2 1.09 6.22 -20.80
N ALA A 3 0.48 5.93 -19.66
CA ALA A 3 -0.98 5.92 -19.56
C ALA A 3 -1.48 7.32 -19.95
N GLU A 4 -2.39 7.38 -20.91
CA GLU A 4 -3.01 8.63 -21.32
C GLU A 4 -3.78 9.20 -20.13
N ALA A 5 -3.64 10.51 -19.88
CA ALA A 5 -4.30 11.12 -18.73
C ALA A 5 -5.81 11.16 -18.94
N ARG A 6 -6.55 10.71 -17.94
CA ARG A 6 -8.01 10.71 -17.93
C ARG A 6 -8.53 12.14 -18.01
N LEU A 7 -9.19 12.44 -19.13
CA LEU A 7 -9.61 13.80 -19.45
C LEU A 7 -11.00 14.10 -18.87
N ILE A 8 -11.02 15.09 -18.00
CA ILE A 8 -12.23 15.67 -17.41
C ILE A 8 -12.45 17.07 -17.99
N LYS A 9 -13.66 17.35 -18.49
CA LYS A 9 -14.06 18.68 -18.96
C LYS A 9 -14.86 19.41 -17.90
N LYS A 10 -14.43 20.61 -17.52
CA LYS A 10 -15.20 21.49 -16.62
C LYS A 10 -16.07 22.44 -17.42
N TYR A 11 -17.36 22.45 -17.10
CA TYR A 11 -18.33 23.37 -17.66
C TYR A 11 -18.64 24.53 -16.71
N PRO A 12 -19.10 25.69 -17.21
CA PRO A 12 -19.33 26.90 -16.41
C PRO A 12 -20.33 26.72 -15.26
N ASN A 13 -21.31 25.83 -15.41
CA ASN A 13 -22.33 25.52 -14.42
C ASN A 13 -21.83 24.58 -13.29
N ARG A 14 -20.54 24.64 -12.97
CA ARG A 14 -19.82 23.79 -11.99
C ARG A 14 -19.83 22.28 -12.31
N ARG A 15 -20.34 21.86 -13.48
CA ARG A 15 -20.36 20.45 -13.86
C ARG A 15 -19.00 19.99 -14.36
N LEU A 16 -18.63 18.76 -14.01
CA LEU A 16 -17.48 18.05 -14.54
C LEU A 16 -17.98 16.89 -15.40
N TYR A 17 -17.35 16.66 -16.54
CA TYR A 17 -17.71 15.59 -17.47
C TYR A 17 -16.49 14.72 -17.74
N ASP A 18 -16.62 13.44 -17.47
CA ASP A 18 -15.61 12.44 -17.77
C ASP A 18 -15.75 11.97 -19.20
N THR A 19 -14.70 12.14 -20.00
CA THR A 19 -14.73 11.80 -21.42
C THR A 19 -14.54 10.31 -21.70
N GLU A 20 -13.97 9.54 -20.76
CA GLU A 20 -13.81 8.10 -20.89
C GLU A 20 -15.12 7.38 -20.54
N GLU A 21 -15.72 7.73 -19.40
CA GLU A 21 -17.00 7.14 -18.97
C GLU A 21 -18.22 7.82 -19.59
N SER A 22 -18.01 8.89 -20.36
CA SER A 22 -19.06 9.64 -21.06
C SER A 22 -20.20 10.11 -20.14
N ARG A 23 -19.87 10.49 -18.90
CA ARG A 23 -20.86 10.89 -17.89
C ARG A 23 -20.44 12.10 -17.08
N TYR A 24 -21.41 12.74 -16.44
CA TYR A 24 -21.14 13.76 -15.43
C TYR A 24 -20.57 13.12 -14.17
N VAL A 25 -19.55 13.77 -13.62
CA VAL A 25 -18.85 13.35 -12.40
C VAL A 25 -18.84 14.49 -11.39
N THR A 26 -18.68 14.13 -10.12
CA THR A 26 -18.55 15.10 -9.01
C THR A 26 -17.08 15.35 -8.69
N MET A 27 -16.80 16.36 -7.84
CA MET A 27 -15.45 16.58 -7.35
C MET A 27 -14.91 15.39 -6.55
N VAL A 28 -15.79 14.72 -5.81
CA VAL A 28 -15.49 13.49 -5.06
C VAL A 28 -15.09 12.34 -6.00
N ASP A 29 -15.68 12.26 -7.20
CA ASP A 29 -15.29 11.25 -8.17
C ASP A 29 -13.90 11.53 -8.74
N VAL A 30 -13.60 12.80 -9.07
CA VAL A 30 -12.24 13.19 -9.50
C VAL A 30 -11.21 12.92 -8.42
N GLN A 31 -11.55 13.19 -7.15
CA GLN A 31 -10.71 12.85 -6.01
C GLN A 31 -10.45 11.33 -5.91
N LYS A 32 -11.44 10.47 -6.19
CA LYS A 32 -11.23 9.02 -6.23
C LYS A 32 -10.23 8.63 -7.31
N LEU A 33 -10.33 9.19 -8.52
CA LEU A 33 -9.37 8.93 -9.60
C LEU A 33 -7.94 9.25 -9.16
N VAL A 34 -7.74 10.39 -8.49
CA VAL A 34 -6.43 10.79 -7.94
C VAL A 34 -5.94 9.80 -6.88
N ARG A 35 -6.82 9.35 -5.97
CA ARG A 35 -6.48 8.36 -4.93
C ARG A 35 -6.11 7.00 -5.50
N GLU A 36 -6.67 6.64 -6.65
CA GLU A 36 -6.36 5.42 -7.39
C GLU A 36 -5.06 5.53 -8.21
N ASN A 37 -4.31 6.63 -8.06
CA ASN A 37 -3.10 6.96 -8.82
C ASN A 37 -3.35 7.01 -10.34
N MET A 38 -4.58 7.30 -10.77
CA MET A 38 -4.83 7.55 -12.19
C MET A 38 -4.35 8.96 -12.59
N PRO A 39 -3.64 9.11 -13.71
CA PRO A 39 -3.30 10.42 -14.24
C PRO A 39 -4.58 11.15 -14.64
N VAL A 40 -4.83 12.32 -14.08
CA VAL A 40 -6.02 13.14 -14.38
C VAL A 40 -5.59 14.44 -15.04
N LYS A 41 -6.33 14.83 -16.09
CA LYS A 41 -6.22 16.16 -16.72
C LYS A 41 -7.58 16.81 -16.74
N VAL A 42 -7.68 18.04 -16.23
CA VAL A 42 -8.93 18.81 -16.24
C VAL A 42 -8.78 20.02 -17.15
N VAL A 43 -9.69 20.14 -18.11
CA VAL A 43 -9.70 21.21 -19.11
C VAL A 43 -10.99 22.00 -19.02
N ASP A 44 -10.91 23.33 -19.10
CA ASP A 44 -12.10 24.17 -19.19
C ASP A 44 -12.75 24.00 -20.57
N SER A 45 -14.06 23.72 -20.60
CA SER A 45 -14.75 23.39 -21.84
C SER A 45 -15.02 24.60 -22.75
N GLN A 46 -14.92 25.83 -22.22
CA GLN A 46 -15.08 27.05 -23.00
C GLN A 46 -13.74 27.56 -23.54
N SER A 47 -12.72 27.65 -22.68
CA SER A 47 -11.42 28.20 -23.07
C SER A 47 -10.44 27.15 -23.62
N GLY A 48 -10.64 25.87 -23.29
CA GLY A 48 -9.67 24.81 -23.59
C GLY A 48 -8.42 24.84 -22.70
N GLU A 49 -8.40 25.69 -21.68
CA GLU A 49 -7.26 25.85 -20.77
C GLU A 49 -7.11 24.65 -19.84
N ASP A 50 -5.86 24.27 -19.56
CA ASP A 50 -5.55 23.29 -18.53
C ASP A 50 -5.70 23.92 -17.14
N ILE A 51 -6.74 23.49 -16.44
CA ILE A 51 -7.11 23.98 -15.10
C ILE A 51 -6.87 22.91 -14.03
N THR A 52 -6.10 21.85 -14.36
CA THR A 52 -5.84 20.70 -13.48
C THR A 52 -5.34 21.14 -12.11
N ARG A 53 -4.37 22.07 -12.07
CA ARG A 53 -3.82 22.60 -10.82
C ARG A 53 -4.89 23.23 -9.93
N GLY A 54 -5.78 24.05 -10.49
CA GLY A 54 -6.84 24.71 -9.74
C GLY A 54 -7.83 23.70 -9.13
N ILE A 55 -8.14 22.64 -9.88
CA ILE A 55 -9.04 21.58 -9.43
C ILE A 55 -8.40 20.74 -8.32
N LEU A 56 -7.12 20.42 -8.43
CA LEU A 56 -6.39 19.71 -7.36
C LEU A 56 -6.33 20.53 -6.07
N ILE A 57 -6.10 21.85 -6.16
CA ILE A 57 -6.16 22.75 -5.00
C ILE A 57 -7.56 22.74 -4.38
N GLN A 58 -8.61 22.83 -5.20
CA GLN A 58 -9.98 22.78 -4.71
C GLN A 58 -10.26 21.46 -3.97
N ILE A 59 -9.83 20.32 -4.52
CA ILE A 59 -9.96 19.00 -3.87
C ILE A 59 -9.25 18.97 -2.50
N ILE A 60 -8.06 19.58 -2.40
CA ILE A 60 -7.32 19.66 -1.15
C ILE A 60 -8.07 20.52 -0.13
N THR A 61 -8.56 21.70 -0.53
CA THR A 61 -9.32 22.59 0.36
C THR A 61 -10.61 21.94 0.85
N GLU A 62 -11.35 21.24 -0.01
CA GLU A 62 -12.57 20.52 0.39
C GLU A 62 -12.25 19.43 1.43
N GLN A 63 -11.14 18.70 1.28
CA GLN A 63 -10.68 17.71 2.26
C GLN A 63 -10.35 18.31 3.63
N GLU A 64 -9.64 19.44 3.66
CA GLU A 64 -9.27 20.12 4.90
C GLU A 64 -10.51 20.62 5.69
N THR A 65 -11.62 20.91 5.01
CA THR A 65 -12.86 21.37 5.67
C THR A 65 -13.78 20.24 6.15
N GLY A 66 -13.63 19.03 5.62
CA GLY A 66 -14.58 17.92 5.79
C GLY A 66 -14.13 16.77 6.69
N GLY A 67 -12.92 16.82 7.26
CA GLY A 67 -12.33 15.74 8.06
C GLY A 67 -11.32 16.26 9.09
N GLU A 68 -10.40 15.39 9.53
CA GLU A 68 -9.23 15.84 10.30
C GLU A 68 -8.26 16.57 9.35
N PRO A 69 -7.95 17.85 9.62
CA PRO A 69 -7.08 18.64 8.74
C PRO A 69 -5.67 18.06 8.74
N LEU A 70 -5.10 17.88 7.55
CA LEU A 70 -3.72 17.44 7.39
C LEU A 70 -2.75 18.59 7.69
N PHE A 71 -3.12 19.82 7.33
CA PHE A 71 -2.24 20.97 7.46
C PHE A 71 -2.44 21.70 8.78
N THR A 72 -1.34 21.93 9.49
CA THR A 72 -1.34 22.83 10.64
C THR A 72 -1.38 24.28 10.18
N THR A 73 -1.93 25.17 11.01
CA THR A 73 -1.92 26.61 10.76
C THR A 73 -0.52 27.15 10.47
N ASP A 74 0.49 26.69 11.21
CA ASP A 74 1.89 27.09 11.00
C ASP A 74 2.42 26.66 9.63
N MET A 75 2.04 25.48 9.12
CA MET A 75 2.40 25.05 7.77
C MET A 75 1.78 25.95 6.71
N LEU A 76 0.49 26.27 6.85
CA LEU A 76 -0.22 27.15 5.91
C LEU A 76 0.41 28.56 5.88
N LEU A 77 0.72 29.13 7.04
CA LEU A 77 1.42 30.42 7.13
C LEU A 77 2.78 30.40 6.43
N ARG A 78 3.54 29.32 6.58
CA ARG A 78 4.82 29.13 5.88
C ARG A 78 4.64 29.00 4.37
N PHE A 79 3.65 28.24 3.92
CA PHE A 79 3.33 28.12 2.49
C PHE A 79 3.04 29.48 1.85
N ILE A 80 2.31 30.35 2.55
CA ILE A 80 2.00 31.70 2.06
C ILE A 80 3.26 32.57 2.04
N ARG A 81 4.06 32.58 3.10
CA ARG A 81 5.28 33.41 3.20
C ARG A 81 6.34 33.06 2.17
N PHE A 82 6.60 31.76 1.98
CA PHE A 82 7.63 31.31 1.05
C PHE A 82 7.24 31.44 -0.42
N TYR A 83 5.96 31.75 -0.72
CA TYR A 83 5.51 32.01 -2.09
C TYR A 83 5.99 33.38 -2.61
N ASP A 84 6.14 34.37 -1.72
CA ASP A 84 6.55 35.74 -2.06
C ASP A 84 8.07 35.96 -1.92
N GLU A 85 8.79 35.05 -1.25
CA GLU A 85 10.23 35.16 -1.05
C GLU A 85 11.04 34.57 -2.23
N ALA A 86 12.26 35.09 -2.44
CA ALA A 86 13.19 34.62 -3.48
C ALA A 86 13.60 33.14 -3.37
N VAL A 87 13.16 32.45 -2.32
CA VAL A 87 13.40 31.03 -2.04
C VAL A 87 12.27 30.10 -2.50
N HIS A 88 11.25 30.59 -3.20
CA HIS A 88 10.13 29.76 -3.68
C HIS A 88 10.60 28.50 -4.44
N GLU A 89 11.56 28.60 -5.36
CA GLU A 89 12.06 27.45 -6.13
C GLU A 89 12.75 26.41 -5.24
N ALA A 90 13.60 26.86 -4.32
CA ALA A 90 14.29 26.00 -3.37
C ALA A 90 13.30 25.29 -2.42
N PHE A 91 12.29 26.03 -1.94
CA PHE A 91 11.25 25.48 -1.07
C PHE A 91 10.38 24.44 -1.80
N SER A 92 9.94 24.76 -3.01
CA SER A 92 9.13 23.86 -3.85
C SER A 92 9.87 22.56 -4.16
N GLY A 93 11.15 22.66 -4.55
CA GLY A 93 11.99 21.49 -4.82
C GLY A 93 12.22 20.61 -3.58
N TYR A 94 12.46 21.22 -2.42
CA TYR A 94 12.61 20.48 -1.16
C TYR A 94 11.33 19.75 -0.76
N LEU A 95 10.17 20.41 -0.88
CA LEU A 95 8.88 19.82 -0.54
C LEU A 95 8.56 18.65 -1.46
N ASP A 96 8.76 18.81 -2.77
CA ASP A 96 8.56 17.75 -3.75
C ASP A 96 9.45 16.52 -3.46
N HIS A 97 10.73 16.74 -3.16
CA HIS A 97 11.63 15.65 -2.76
C HIS A 97 11.20 14.97 -1.46
N SER A 98 10.81 15.76 -0.45
CA SER A 98 10.36 15.26 0.85
C SER A 98 9.08 14.43 0.74
N LEU A 99 8.12 14.88 -0.08
CA LEU A 99 6.87 14.17 -0.34
C LEU A 99 7.11 12.86 -1.11
N LYS A 100 7.98 12.88 -2.12
CA LYS A 100 8.40 11.66 -2.84
C LYS A 100 9.05 10.66 -1.90
N PHE A 101 10.01 11.10 -1.09
CA PHE A 101 10.68 10.26 -0.10
C PHE A 101 9.69 9.63 0.89
N PHE A 102 8.74 10.42 1.42
CA PHE A 102 7.71 9.91 2.31
C PHE A 102 6.81 8.87 1.63
N ALA A 103 6.38 9.12 0.38
CA ALA A 103 5.58 8.18 -0.39
C ALA A 103 6.32 6.86 -0.66
N ASP A 104 7.63 6.93 -0.95
CA ASP A 104 8.48 5.75 -1.15
C ASP A 104 8.62 4.94 0.14
N GLN A 105 8.89 5.60 1.27
CA GLN A 105 8.97 4.92 2.56
C GLN A 105 7.66 4.24 2.97
N GLN A 106 6.51 4.88 2.73
CA GLN A 106 5.21 4.29 3.03
C GLN A 106 4.96 3.02 2.18
N ARG A 107 5.35 3.04 0.90
CA ARG A 107 5.26 1.87 0.01
C ARG A 107 6.15 0.72 0.51
N ASP A 108 7.41 1.02 0.83
CA ASP A 108 8.36 0.04 1.36
C ASP A 108 7.89 -0.58 2.68
N PHE A 109 7.38 0.25 3.60
CA PHE A 109 6.84 -0.21 4.88
C PHE A 109 5.64 -1.14 4.67
N ASN A 110 4.68 -0.74 3.84
CA ASN A 110 3.50 -1.55 3.53
C ASN A 110 3.88 -2.88 2.88
N GLN A 111 4.86 -2.89 1.96
CA GLN A 111 5.35 -4.11 1.35
C GLN A 111 5.98 -5.04 2.40
N ARG A 112 6.86 -4.53 3.26
CA ARG A 112 7.52 -5.33 4.31
C ARG A 112 6.51 -5.89 5.32
N MET A 113 5.52 -5.10 5.73
CA MET A 113 4.44 -5.57 6.59
C MET A 113 3.58 -6.63 5.90
N GLY A 114 3.29 -6.46 4.61
CA GLY A 114 2.62 -7.46 3.78
C GLY A 114 3.39 -8.77 3.68
N GLU A 115 4.73 -8.73 3.57
CA GLU A 115 5.57 -9.93 3.56
C GLU A 115 5.59 -10.66 4.91
N ILE A 116 5.62 -9.91 6.02
CA ILE A 116 5.58 -10.46 7.38
C ILE A 116 4.22 -11.10 7.64
N VAL A 117 3.11 -10.40 7.37
CA VAL A 117 1.74 -10.88 7.68
C VAL A 117 1.23 -11.89 6.63
N GLY A 118 1.64 -11.75 5.37
CA GLY A 118 1.04 -12.41 4.20
C GLY A 118 1.53 -13.82 3.88
N GLY A 119 2.28 -14.46 4.77
CA GLY A 119 2.59 -15.89 4.64
C GLY A 119 4.00 -16.26 5.04
N LYS A 120 4.98 -15.35 4.93
CA LYS A 120 6.37 -15.66 5.28
C LYS A 120 6.54 -15.87 6.79
N ALA A 121 5.96 -15.02 7.65
CA ALA A 121 6.01 -15.29 9.09
C ALA A 121 5.22 -16.54 9.50
N ALA A 122 4.13 -16.86 8.81
CA ALA A 122 3.38 -18.10 9.07
C ALA A 122 4.18 -19.35 8.63
N TRP A 123 4.86 -19.27 7.48
CA TRP A 123 5.76 -20.32 6.98
C TRP A 123 6.99 -20.48 7.88
N ASP A 124 7.62 -19.38 8.28
CA ASP A 124 8.79 -19.35 9.16
C ASP A 124 8.45 -19.89 10.57
N MET A 125 7.26 -19.55 11.11
CA MET A 125 6.77 -20.12 12.36
C MET A 125 6.45 -21.62 12.24
N ALA A 126 5.86 -22.05 11.11
CA ALA A 126 5.58 -23.45 10.85
C ALA A 126 6.88 -24.28 10.71
N GLU A 127 7.89 -23.74 10.03
CA GLU A 127 9.20 -24.37 9.87
C GLU A 127 9.94 -24.47 11.22
N MET A 128 9.92 -23.39 12.01
CA MET A 128 10.53 -23.38 13.35
C MET A 128 9.84 -24.38 14.30
N THR A 129 8.51 -24.45 14.27
CA THR A 129 7.72 -25.43 15.06
C THR A 129 8.04 -26.86 14.64
N ARG A 130 8.15 -27.12 13.34
CA ARG A 130 8.50 -28.44 12.79
C ARG A 130 9.89 -28.86 13.21
N ARG A 131 10.88 -27.95 13.12
CA ARG A 131 12.28 -28.21 13.52
C ARG A 131 12.43 -28.40 15.03
N ASN A 132 11.65 -27.67 15.84
CA ASN A 132 11.63 -27.85 17.28
C ASN A 132 10.96 -29.19 17.67
N MET A 133 9.84 -29.54 17.05
CA MET A 133 9.15 -30.82 17.29
C MET A 133 10.03 -32.03 16.93
N SER A 134 10.77 -31.99 15.82
CA SER A 134 11.70 -33.08 15.48
C SER A 134 12.81 -33.23 16.51
N PHE A 135 13.38 -32.12 17.01
CA PHE A 135 14.37 -32.15 18.08
C PHE A 135 13.83 -32.79 19.37
N TRP A 136 12.60 -32.46 19.78
CA TRP A 136 11.96 -33.07 20.94
C TRP A 136 11.60 -34.54 20.71
N GLN A 137 11.16 -34.91 19.51
CA GLN A 137 10.89 -36.29 19.12
C GLN A 137 12.17 -37.14 19.13
N ASP A 138 13.27 -36.62 18.60
CA ASP A 138 14.55 -37.31 18.58
C ASP A 138 15.06 -37.51 20.01
N MET A 139 15.02 -36.47 20.85
CA MET A 139 15.42 -36.55 22.25
C MET A 139 14.53 -37.53 23.04
N GLN A 140 13.22 -37.53 22.79
CA GLN A 140 12.30 -38.48 23.37
C GLN A 140 12.65 -39.91 22.91
N SER A 141 12.85 -40.14 21.61
CA SER A 141 13.17 -41.45 21.07
C SER A 141 14.47 -42.03 21.65
N GLU A 142 15.49 -41.19 21.79
CA GLU A 142 16.78 -41.55 22.39
C GLU A 142 16.63 -41.83 23.89
N PHE A 143 15.83 -41.05 24.61
CA PHE A 143 15.51 -41.31 26.02
C PHE A 143 14.75 -42.63 26.20
N PHE A 144 13.72 -42.90 25.40
CA PHE A 144 12.96 -44.16 25.45
C PHE A 144 13.82 -45.37 25.07
N ARG A 145 14.75 -45.20 24.12
CA ARG A 145 15.73 -46.24 23.74
C ARG A 145 16.76 -46.48 24.85
N ALA A 146 17.29 -45.42 25.46
CA ALA A 146 18.25 -45.50 26.56
C ALA A 146 17.62 -46.03 27.87
N ALA A 147 16.35 -45.72 28.11
CA ALA A 147 15.57 -46.22 29.24
C ALA A 147 15.02 -47.65 29.02
N GLY A 148 15.26 -48.27 27.86
CA GLY A 148 14.89 -49.66 27.58
C GLY A 148 13.40 -49.91 27.31
N LEU A 149 12.64 -48.87 26.91
CA LEU A 149 11.19 -48.92 26.73
C LEU A 149 10.75 -49.05 25.25
N ALA A 150 11.68 -49.01 24.29
CA ALA A 150 11.37 -49.18 22.87
C ALA A 150 11.23 -50.67 22.50
N GLY A 151 9.98 -51.15 22.40
CA GLY A 151 9.65 -52.50 21.94
C GLY A 151 10.15 -52.76 20.51
N LYS A 152 10.82 -53.90 20.34
CA LYS A 152 11.27 -54.47 19.06
C LYS A 152 10.09 -54.61 18.07
N PRO A 153 10.24 -54.30 16.77
CA PRO A 153 9.18 -54.58 15.80
C PRO A 153 9.03 -56.09 15.60
N ASP A 154 7.77 -56.53 15.56
CA ASP A 154 7.33 -57.91 15.31
C ASP A 154 7.94 -58.47 14.01
N ASP A 155 8.65 -59.59 14.13
CA ASP A 155 8.97 -60.48 13.02
C ASP A 155 7.97 -61.64 13.05
N LYS A 156 7.03 -61.64 12.10
CA LYS A 156 6.12 -62.76 11.84
C LYS A 156 5.94 -63.02 10.36
N SER A 157 6.63 -64.05 9.88
CA SER A 157 6.20 -64.93 8.78
C SER A 157 6.96 -66.27 8.87
N LYS A 158 6.45 -67.28 9.62
CA LYS A 158 5.65 -68.46 9.17
C LYS A 158 6.43 -69.50 8.32
N PRO A 159 6.03 -70.79 8.28
CA PRO A 159 5.73 -71.77 9.35
C PRO A 159 6.57 -73.08 9.20
N GLU A 160 6.62 -73.93 10.23
CA GLU A 160 7.11 -75.32 10.13
C GLU A 160 6.00 -76.25 9.60
N ASP A 161 6.33 -77.09 8.62
CA ASP A 161 5.55 -78.26 8.19
C ASP A 161 6.33 -79.55 8.55
N ASP A 162 5.56 -80.59 8.87
CA ASP A 162 5.86 -82.04 8.93
C ASP A 162 6.63 -82.64 10.14
N LYS A 163 5.87 -83.13 11.14
CA LYS A 163 5.39 -84.53 11.30
C LYS A 163 5.23 -84.97 12.77
#